data_AF-F2NX80-F1
#
_entry.id   AF-F2NX80-F1
#
_cell.length_a   1.000
_cell.length_b   1.000
_cell.length_c   1.000
_cell.angle_alpha   90.00
_cell.angle_beta   90.00
_cell.angle_gamma   90.00
#
_symmetry.space_group_name_H-M   'P 1'
#
loop_
_entity.id
_entity.type
_entity.pdbx_description
1 polymer ?
#
loop_
_entity_poly.entity_id
_entity_poly.type
_entity_poly.pdbx_seq_one_letter_code
_entity_poly.pdbx_strand_id
1 'polypeptide(L)'
;MKKNKMWAVILILLLVGFIFGCEKDYTKEVYDFITEYIHMVSYEHAIHKTHITENMKGYFYDYEDKENAEYPEFMLPGGFRDNILVVKDFVIQKIEKLPYTGTKGYFGNGLDGYSVEVQFTIYDESKEKGEYVKNLGYWVALANNKFYIYADDTLNDIYILEKDLEN
;
A
#
# COMPACT_ATOMS: atom_id res chain seq x y z
N MET A 1 -18.20 -56.37 -11.66
CA MET A 1 -17.44 -55.40 -10.84
C MET A 1 -16.75 -54.35 -11.73
N LYS A 2 -17.40 -53.23 -12.07
CA LYS A 2 -16.75 -52.08 -12.76
C LYS A 2 -17.25 -50.69 -12.31
N LYS A 3 -18.27 -50.62 -11.45
CA LYS A 3 -18.92 -49.35 -11.04
C LYS A 3 -18.15 -48.56 -9.96
N ASN A 4 -17.30 -49.19 -9.14
CA ASN A 4 -16.62 -48.49 -8.04
C ASN A 4 -15.43 -47.62 -8.46
N LYS A 5 -14.82 -47.85 -9.63
CA LYS A 5 -13.66 -47.05 -10.08
C LYS A 5 -14.05 -45.69 -10.65
N MET A 6 -15.23 -45.56 -11.26
CA MET A 6 -15.69 -44.31 -11.87
C MET A 6 -16.04 -43.24 -10.82
N TRP A 7 -16.66 -43.66 -9.71
CA TRP A 7 -16.95 -42.78 -8.57
C TRP A 7 -15.68 -42.29 -7.87
N ALA A 8 -14.66 -43.16 -7.72
CA ALA A 8 -13.38 -42.76 -7.15
C ALA A 8 -12.66 -41.72 -8.01
N VAL A 9 -12.70 -41.82 -9.34
CA VAL A 9 -12.10 -40.83 -10.27
C VAL A 9 -12.83 -39.49 -10.21
N ILE A 10 -14.17 -39.49 -10.12
CA ILE A 10 -14.96 -38.26 -9.97
C ILE A 10 -14.69 -37.58 -8.62
N LEU A 11 -14.52 -38.36 -7.54
CA LEU A 11 -14.20 -37.82 -6.21
C LEU A 11 -12.79 -37.22 -6.17
N ILE A 12 -11.82 -37.83 -6.85
CA ILE A 12 -10.45 -37.30 -7.00
C ILE A 12 -10.46 -36.02 -7.85
N LEU A 13 -11.24 -35.96 -8.93
CA LEU A 13 -11.37 -34.73 -9.74
C LEU A 13 -12.04 -33.59 -8.97
N LEU A 14 -13.02 -33.87 -8.11
CA LEU A 14 -13.63 -32.89 -7.21
C LEU A 14 -12.66 -32.42 -6.11
N LEU A 15 -11.86 -33.32 -5.54
CA LEU A 15 -10.81 -32.99 -4.58
C LEU A 15 -9.69 -32.16 -5.23
N VAL A 16 -9.27 -32.51 -6.44
CA VAL A 16 -8.29 -31.74 -7.22
C VAL A 16 -8.85 -30.37 -7.61
N GLY A 17 -10.14 -30.27 -7.93
CA GLY A 17 -10.84 -29.00 -8.17
C GLY A 17 -10.94 -28.08 -6.94
N PHE A 18 -10.97 -28.64 -5.72
CA PHE A 18 -10.91 -27.88 -4.47
C PHE A 18 -9.51 -27.40 -4.08
N ILE A 19 -8.46 -27.97 -4.68
CA ILE A 19 -7.06 -27.57 -4.44
C ILE A 19 -6.64 -26.44 -5.39
N PHE A 20 -7.41 -26.15 -6.44
CA PHE A 20 -7.22 -24.97 -7.28
C PHE A 20 -7.81 -23.72 -6.61
N GLY A 21 -7.06 -23.24 -5.62
CA GLY A 21 -6.73 -21.82 -5.50
C GLY A 21 -7.81 -20.91 -4.92
N CYS A 22 -8.12 -21.06 -3.63
CA CYS A 22 -8.57 -19.90 -2.87
C CYS A 22 -7.33 -19.00 -2.69
N GLU A 23 -7.15 -18.01 -3.55
CA GLU A 23 -6.10 -17.02 -3.41
C GLU A 23 -6.26 -16.33 -2.05
N LYS A 24 -5.20 -16.25 -1.25
CA LYS A 24 -5.29 -15.61 0.07
C LYS A 24 -5.62 -14.14 -0.14
N ASP A 25 -6.73 -13.71 0.45
CA ASP A 25 -7.10 -12.30 0.55
C ASP A 25 -6.30 -11.65 1.68
N TYR A 26 -5.46 -10.68 1.33
CA TYR A 26 -4.66 -9.91 2.29
C TYR A 26 -5.20 -8.49 2.53
N THR A 27 -6.44 -8.19 2.11
CA THR A 27 -7.01 -6.84 2.18
C THR A 27 -6.93 -6.25 3.58
N LYS A 28 -7.18 -7.06 4.62
CA LYS A 28 -7.07 -6.60 6.01
C LYS A 28 -5.63 -6.29 6.39
N GLU A 29 -4.68 -7.17 6.07
CA GLU A 29 -3.28 -6.94 6.39
C GLU A 29 -2.71 -5.72 5.66
N VAL A 30 -3.15 -5.45 4.44
CA VAL A 30 -2.80 -4.24 3.68
C VAL A 30 -3.40 -2.99 4.33
N TYR A 31 -4.64 -3.05 4.82
CA TYR A 31 -5.26 -1.97 5.58
C TYR A 31 -4.44 -1.62 6.83
N ASP A 32 -4.09 -2.63 7.62
CA ASP A 32 -3.33 -2.46 8.85
C ASP A 32 -1.94 -1.87 8.54
N PHE A 33 -1.27 -2.38 7.50
CA PHE A 33 0.03 -1.89 7.04
C PHE A 33 0.02 -0.42 6.60
N ILE A 34 -0.94 0.00 5.76
CA ILE A 34 -1.05 1.39 5.33
C ILE A 34 -1.38 2.31 6.51
N THR A 35 -2.24 1.86 7.43
CA THR A 35 -2.56 2.62 8.64
C THR A 35 -1.30 2.85 9.49
N GLU A 36 -0.50 1.81 9.71
CA GLU A 36 0.77 1.89 10.42
C GLU A 36 1.77 2.82 9.70
N TYR A 37 1.92 2.65 8.38
CA TYR A 37 2.81 3.47 7.57
C TYR A 37 2.44 4.95 7.66
N ILE A 38 1.15 5.30 7.49
CA ILE A 38 0.69 6.69 7.54
C ILE A 38 1.01 7.34 8.90
N HIS A 39 0.76 6.61 9.99
CA HIS A 39 1.09 7.08 11.34
C HIS A 39 2.59 7.24 11.57
N MET A 40 3.40 6.29 11.09
CA MET A 40 4.86 6.37 11.19
C MET A 40 5.40 7.58 10.42
N VAL A 41 4.98 7.78 9.17
CA VAL A 41 5.41 8.94 8.36
C VAL A 41 5.01 10.25 9.03
N SER A 42 3.76 10.36 9.53
CA SER A 42 3.29 11.54 10.25
C SER A 42 4.17 11.90 11.44
N TYR A 43 4.51 10.91 12.27
CA TYR A 43 5.36 11.07 13.45
C TYR A 43 6.78 11.50 13.05
N GLU A 44 7.37 10.84 12.06
CA GLU A 44 8.71 11.16 11.55
C GLU A 44 8.78 12.57 10.94
N HIS A 45 7.77 12.93 10.14
CA HIS A 45 7.61 14.26 9.58
C HIS A 45 7.44 15.31 10.67
N ALA A 46 6.71 15.02 11.75
CA ALA A 46 6.56 15.94 12.87
C ALA A 46 7.90 16.24 13.55
N ILE A 47 8.75 15.24 13.76
CA ILE A 47 10.05 15.42 14.43
C ILE A 47 11.09 16.05 13.51
N HIS A 48 11.26 15.48 12.32
CA HIS A 48 12.42 15.75 11.47
C HIS A 48 12.18 16.88 10.47
N LYS A 49 10.91 17.15 10.12
CA LYS A 49 10.53 18.18 9.13
C LYS A 49 11.26 17.98 7.78
N THR A 50 11.43 16.73 7.35
CA THR A 50 12.06 16.32 6.07
C THR A 50 11.20 15.29 5.36
N HIS A 51 11.24 15.26 4.03
CA HIS A 51 10.37 14.42 3.18
C HIS A 51 10.54 12.91 3.35
N ILE A 52 11.77 12.44 3.54
CA ILE A 52 12.07 11.02 3.75
C ILE A 52 13.06 10.91 4.91
N THR A 53 12.73 10.08 5.89
CA THR A 53 13.61 9.76 7.02
C THR A 53 14.17 8.35 6.90
N GLU A 54 15.20 8.02 7.69
CA GLU A 54 15.76 6.67 7.73
C GLU A 54 14.73 5.61 8.16
N ASN A 55 13.79 5.97 9.04
CA ASN A 55 12.74 5.05 9.48
C ASN A 55 11.75 4.74 8.34
N MET A 56 11.42 5.74 7.52
CA MET A 56 10.54 5.54 6.35
C MET A 56 11.13 4.56 5.35
N LYS A 57 12.46 4.59 5.15
CA LYS A 57 13.14 3.65 4.24
C LYS A 57 12.89 2.19 4.61
N GLY A 58 12.70 1.86 5.89
CA GLY A 58 12.36 0.51 6.36
C GLY A 58 11.07 -0.10 5.77
N TYR A 59 10.26 0.74 5.12
CA TYR A 59 9.03 0.38 4.42
C TYR A 59 9.21 0.29 2.91
N PHE A 60 10.30 0.79 2.34
CA PHE A 60 10.44 0.93 0.89
C PHE A 60 10.94 -0.32 0.18
N TYR A 61 10.44 -0.49 -1.03
CA TYR A 61 10.87 -1.50 -2.01
C TYR A 61 11.07 -0.84 -3.37
N ASP A 62 12.19 -1.14 -4.04
CA ASP A 62 12.55 -0.54 -5.34
C ASP A 62 12.56 -1.55 -6.50
N TYR A 63 12.91 -1.05 -7.69
CA TYR A 63 12.96 -1.80 -8.95
C TYR A 63 14.10 -2.79 -9.06
N GLU A 64 15.06 -2.72 -8.13
CA GLU A 64 16.14 -3.69 -8.01
C GLU A 64 15.80 -4.77 -6.97
N ASP A 65 14.52 -4.84 -6.57
CA ASP A 65 13.99 -5.78 -5.59
C ASP A 65 14.61 -5.61 -4.20
N LYS A 66 15.05 -4.39 -3.90
CA LYS A 66 15.76 -4.07 -2.68
C LYS A 66 14.78 -3.68 -1.59
N GLU A 67 14.82 -4.43 -0.50
CA GLU A 67 14.20 -4.03 0.76
C GLU A 67 14.99 -2.89 1.41
N ASN A 68 14.29 -2.02 2.13
CA ASN A 68 14.86 -0.84 2.78
C ASN A 68 15.51 0.11 1.77
N ALA A 69 14.85 0.32 0.63
CA ALA A 69 15.33 1.19 -0.43
C ALA A 69 15.40 2.65 0.04
N GLU A 70 16.23 3.46 -0.62
CA GLU A 70 16.30 4.90 -0.36
C GLU A 70 15.00 5.61 -0.76
N TYR A 71 14.37 5.10 -1.82
CA TYR A 71 13.09 5.55 -2.37
C TYR A 71 12.32 4.32 -2.87
N PRO A 72 10.97 4.34 -2.86
CA PRO A 72 10.19 3.31 -3.51
C PRO A 72 10.25 3.43 -5.04
N GLU A 73 9.94 2.35 -5.77
CA GLU A 73 10.12 2.27 -7.23
C GLU A 73 9.33 3.31 -8.03
N PHE A 74 8.01 3.41 -7.81
CA PHE A 74 7.15 4.22 -8.65
C PHE A 74 6.92 5.58 -8.00
N MET A 75 7.77 6.54 -8.34
CA MET A 75 7.37 7.94 -8.32
C MET A 75 6.66 8.23 -9.65
N LEU A 76 5.33 8.39 -9.64
CA LEU A 76 4.69 9.03 -10.80
C LEU A 76 5.35 10.41 -10.98
N PRO A 77 5.82 10.79 -12.19
CA PRO A 77 6.48 12.09 -12.42
C PRO A 77 5.51 13.29 -12.38
N GLY A 78 4.33 13.14 -11.78
CA GLY A 78 3.19 14.02 -11.95
C GLY A 78 2.69 14.63 -10.65
N GLY A 79 3.54 15.37 -9.94
CA GLY A 79 3.07 16.31 -8.93
C GLY A 79 3.86 16.34 -7.64
N PHE A 80 5.19 16.37 -7.71
CA PHE A 80 5.99 16.79 -6.55
C PHE A 80 5.51 18.17 -6.12
N ARG A 81 5.10 18.27 -4.86
CA ARG A 81 4.79 19.54 -4.25
C ARG A 81 5.50 19.51 -2.90
N ASP A 82 6.41 20.44 -2.68
CA ASP A 82 7.10 20.57 -1.39
C ASP A 82 6.17 21.29 -0.40
N ASN A 83 4.98 20.73 -0.13
CA ASN A 83 4.05 21.33 0.83
C ASN A 83 4.28 20.76 2.23
N ILE A 84 3.91 21.55 3.22
CA ILE A 84 3.62 21.07 4.56
C ILE A 84 2.11 20.97 4.69
N LEU A 85 1.59 19.77 4.87
CA LEU A 85 0.18 19.45 4.99
C LEU A 85 -0.16 19.10 6.43
N VAL A 86 -1.12 19.82 7.02
CA VAL A 86 -1.72 19.43 8.29
C VAL A 86 -2.95 18.58 7.99
N VAL A 87 -2.92 17.32 8.37
CA VAL A 87 -3.96 16.32 8.06
C VAL A 87 -4.79 16.08 9.31
N LYS A 88 -6.08 16.42 9.29
CA LYS A 88 -6.97 16.20 10.44
C LYS A 88 -7.33 14.74 10.62
N ASP A 89 -7.62 14.06 9.51
CA ASP A 89 -8.04 12.67 9.49
C ASP A 89 -7.73 12.04 8.12
N PHE A 90 -7.68 10.71 8.09
CA PHE A 90 -7.60 9.94 6.86
C PHE A 90 -8.51 8.72 6.90
N VAL A 91 -9.03 8.34 5.73
CA VAL A 91 -9.88 7.16 5.57
C VAL A 91 -9.40 6.36 4.36
N ILE A 92 -9.07 5.08 4.58
CA ILE A 92 -8.79 4.14 3.49
C ILE A 92 -10.12 3.84 2.78
N GLN A 93 -10.27 4.30 1.54
CA GLN A 93 -11.51 4.20 0.76
C GLN A 93 -11.60 2.87 0.01
N LYS A 94 -10.47 2.43 -0.55
CA LYS A 94 -10.42 1.26 -1.43
C LYS A 94 -9.08 0.58 -1.33
N ILE A 95 -9.12 -0.75 -1.31
CA ILE A 95 -7.95 -1.63 -1.50
C ILE A 95 -8.30 -2.56 -2.66
N GLU A 96 -7.46 -2.60 -3.68
CA GLU A 96 -7.64 -3.44 -4.86
C GLU A 96 -6.39 -4.25 -5.11
N LYS A 97 -6.52 -5.58 -5.17
CA LYS A 97 -5.43 -6.47 -5.57
C LYS A 97 -5.15 -6.24 -7.05
N LEU A 98 -3.89 -5.94 -7.36
CA LEU A 98 -3.45 -5.72 -8.72
C LEU A 98 -3.13 -7.06 -9.40
N PRO A 99 -3.57 -7.25 -10.66
CA PRO A 99 -3.42 -8.52 -11.34
C PRO A 99 -1.94 -8.85 -11.58
N TYR A 100 -1.55 -10.08 -11.22
CA TYR A 100 -0.25 -10.67 -11.53
C TYR A 100 -0.12 -10.88 -13.04
N THR A 101 0.52 -9.95 -13.77
CA THR A 101 0.90 -10.21 -15.16
C THR A 101 2.30 -10.82 -15.18
N GLY A 102 2.35 -12.14 -14.99
CA GLY A 102 3.58 -12.92 -14.93
C GLY A 102 4.47 -12.76 -16.16
N THR A 103 5.47 -11.89 -16.05
CA THR A 103 6.79 -11.94 -16.73
C THR A 103 7.61 -10.70 -16.36
N LYS A 104 6.94 -9.59 -16.03
CA LYS A 104 7.38 -8.39 -15.30
C LYS A 104 6.07 -7.66 -14.98
N GLY A 105 5.51 -7.91 -13.79
CA GLY A 105 4.24 -7.31 -13.39
C GLY A 105 4.35 -5.79 -13.20
N TYR A 106 3.28 -5.14 -12.72
CA TYR A 106 3.38 -3.77 -12.20
C TYR A 106 4.50 -3.61 -11.16
N PHE A 107 4.88 -4.70 -10.47
CA PHE A 107 5.84 -4.71 -9.38
C PHE A 107 7.24 -5.29 -9.72
N GLY A 108 7.74 -5.11 -10.97
CA GLY A 108 9.11 -5.49 -11.37
C GLY A 108 9.39 -6.99 -11.51
N ASN A 109 8.84 -7.83 -10.62
CA ASN A 109 9.20 -9.24 -10.46
C ASN A 109 8.02 -10.20 -10.32
N GLY A 110 6.80 -9.76 -10.67
CA GLY A 110 5.62 -10.55 -10.35
C GLY A 110 5.50 -10.69 -8.83
N LEU A 111 5.58 -9.58 -8.12
CA LEU A 111 5.14 -9.54 -6.73
C LEU A 111 3.61 -9.38 -6.73
N ASP A 112 2.98 -9.97 -5.73
CA ASP A 112 1.61 -9.61 -5.38
C ASP A 112 1.62 -8.16 -4.92
N GLY A 113 0.68 -7.37 -5.41
CA GLY A 113 0.59 -5.98 -4.98
C GLY A 113 -0.82 -5.45 -4.98
N TYR A 114 -0.97 -4.32 -4.31
CA TYR A 114 -2.26 -3.71 -4.01
C TYR A 114 -2.17 -2.22 -4.33
N SER A 115 -3.18 -1.69 -5.00
CA SER A 115 -3.41 -0.25 -5.03
C SER A 115 -4.36 0.12 -3.89
N VAL A 116 -4.01 1.15 -3.13
CA VAL A 116 -4.78 1.65 -2.00
C VAL A 116 -5.11 3.11 -2.24
N GLU A 117 -6.40 3.44 -2.20
CA GLU A 117 -6.88 4.82 -2.26
C GLU A 117 -7.19 5.30 -0.85
N VAL A 118 -6.54 6.37 -0.42
CA VAL A 118 -6.72 6.98 0.90
C VAL A 118 -7.19 8.41 0.72
N GLN A 119 -8.25 8.77 1.45
CA GLN A 119 -8.78 10.11 1.50
C GLN A 119 -8.22 10.84 2.70
N PHE A 120 -7.55 11.97 2.48
CA PHE A 120 -7.07 12.86 3.53
C PHE A 120 -8.00 14.07 3.67
N THR A 121 -8.33 14.42 4.90
CA THR A 121 -8.93 15.72 5.25
C THR A 121 -7.82 16.65 5.71
N ILE A 122 -7.55 17.70 4.93
CA ILE A 122 -6.41 18.60 5.11
C ILE A 122 -6.90 19.96 5.59
N TYR A 123 -6.29 20.48 6.66
CA TYR A 123 -6.55 21.83 7.16
C TYR A 123 -6.03 22.89 6.18
N ASP A 124 -6.88 23.88 5.87
CA ASP A 124 -6.54 25.03 5.02
C ASP A 124 -7.53 26.18 5.32
N GLU A 125 -7.04 27.19 6.03
CA GLU A 125 -7.83 28.36 6.43
C GLU A 125 -8.37 29.19 5.25
N SER A 126 -7.78 29.04 4.06
CA SER A 126 -8.28 29.72 2.84
C SER A 126 -9.56 29.10 2.29
N LYS A 127 -9.95 27.91 2.77
CA LYS A 127 -11.17 27.22 2.37
C LYS A 127 -12.34 27.65 3.24
N GLU A 128 -13.54 27.64 2.67
CA GLU A 128 -14.78 28.06 3.35
C GLU A 128 -15.03 27.31 4.68
N LYS A 129 -14.65 26.03 4.75
CA LYS A 129 -14.77 25.20 5.96
C LYS A 129 -13.47 25.10 6.77
N GLY A 130 -12.42 25.82 6.39
CA GLY A 130 -11.09 25.69 6.97
C GLY A 130 -10.39 24.36 6.64
N GLU A 131 -10.89 23.61 5.66
CA GLU A 131 -10.35 22.32 5.24
C GLU A 131 -10.76 21.96 3.80
N TYR A 132 -10.05 21.01 3.21
CA TYR A 132 -10.41 20.35 1.95
C TYR A 132 -10.03 18.87 1.97
N VAL A 133 -10.59 18.10 1.04
CA VAL A 133 -10.34 16.67 0.91
C VAL A 133 -9.47 16.39 -0.30
N LYS A 134 -8.49 15.49 -0.17
CA LYS A 134 -7.62 15.01 -1.25
C LYS A 134 -7.53 13.49 -1.21
N ASN A 135 -7.73 12.84 -2.36
CA ASN A 135 -7.48 11.40 -2.47
C ASN A 135 -6.03 11.18 -2.94
N LEU A 136 -5.38 10.20 -2.33
CA LEU A 136 -3.98 9.83 -2.52
C LEU A 136 -3.88 8.33 -2.76
N GLY A 137 -2.97 7.95 -3.65
CA GLY A 137 -2.63 6.57 -3.96
C GLY A 137 -1.41 6.08 -3.21
N TYR A 138 -1.50 4.86 -2.69
CA TYR A 138 -0.37 4.07 -2.23
C TYR A 138 -0.35 2.75 -3.00
N TRP A 139 0.84 2.28 -3.37
CA TRP A 139 1.04 0.96 -3.94
C TRP A 139 1.84 0.12 -2.98
N VAL A 140 1.27 -1.00 -2.58
CA VAL A 140 1.86 -1.93 -1.61
C VAL A 140 2.31 -3.18 -2.34
N ALA A 141 3.57 -3.56 -2.15
CA ALA A 141 4.13 -4.82 -2.63
C ALA A 141 4.20 -5.84 -1.49
N LEU A 142 3.86 -7.09 -1.76
CA LEU A 142 4.11 -8.23 -0.87
C LEU A 142 5.35 -8.99 -1.36
N ALA A 143 6.46 -8.86 -0.64
CA ALA A 143 7.72 -9.54 -0.92
C ALA A 143 8.17 -10.29 0.34
N ASN A 144 8.66 -11.51 0.21
CA ASN A 144 9.20 -12.29 1.34
C ASN A 144 8.25 -12.39 2.56
N ASN A 145 6.94 -12.47 2.33
CA ASN A 145 5.87 -12.44 3.35
C ASN A 145 5.80 -11.14 4.19
N LYS A 146 6.36 -10.04 3.71
CA LYS A 146 6.26 -8.70 4.31
C LYS A 146 5.72 -7.69 3.28
N PHE A 147 4.98 -6.70 3.77
CA PHE A 147 4.48 -5.60 2.98
C PHE A 147 5.48 -4.44 2.93
N TYR A 148 5.54 -3.80 1.77
CA TYR A 148 6.38 -2.65 1.50
C TYR A 148 5.61 -1.61 0.70
N ILE A 149 5.98 -0.35 0.85
CA ILE A 149 5.59 0.74 -0.02
C ILE A 149 6.45 0.70 -1.26
N TYR A 150 5.77 0.63 -2.39
CA TYR A 150 6.34 0.58 -3.73
C TYR A 150 6.03 1.84 -4.53
N ALA A 151 4.98 2.57 -4.13
CA ALA A 151 4.73 3.97 -4.49
C ALA A 151 3.88 4.66 -3.44
N ASP A 152 4.09 5.97 -3.31
CA ASP A 152 3.35 6.85 -2.42
C ASP A 152 3.26 8.25 -3.07
N ASP A 153 2.04 8.75 -3.24
CA ASP A 153 1.75 10.06 -3.82
C ASP A 153 2.27 11.26 -2.99
N THR A 154 2.67 11.02 -1.74
CA THR A 154 3.08 12.05 -0.76
C THR A 154 4.58 12.09 -0.49
N LEU A 155 5.41 11.30 -1.19
CA LEU A 155 6.86 11.21 -0.92
C LEU A 155 7.63 12.53 -0.90
N ASN A 156 7.11 13.57 -1.53
CA ASN A 156 7.74 14.91 -1.57
C ASN A 156 6.92 15.95 -0.81
N ASP A 157 5.77 15.59 -0.24
CA ASP A 157 5.08 16.43 0.73
C ASP A 157 5.57 16.04 2.13
N ILE A 158 5.60 17.01 3.05
CA ILE A 158 5.61 16.72 4.48
C ILE A 158 4.16 16.74 4.92
N TYR A 159 3.60 15.62 5.34
CA TYR A 159 2.29 15.63 6.02
C TYR A 159 2.45 15.25 7.49
N ILE A 160 1.66 15.93 8.32
CA ILE A 160 1.60 15.69 9.77
C ILE A 160 0.14 15.57 10.15
N LEU A 161 -0.23 14.46 10.77
CA LEU A 161 -1.55 14.28 11.37
C LEU A 161 -1.69 15.25 12.53
N GLU A 162 -2.88 15.84 12.70
CA GLU A 162 -3.14 16.86 13.73
C GLU A 162 -2.74 16.39 15.14
N LYS A 163 -2.97 15.10 15.44
CA LYS A 163 -2.56 14.46 16.70
C LYS A 163 -1.04 14.48 16.97
N ASP A 164 -0.22 14.63 15.93
CA ASP A 164 1.23 14.57 16.00
C ASP A 164 1.89 15.96 15.91
N LEU A 165 1.11 17.05 15.81
CA LEU A 165 1.64 18.42 15.73
C LEU A 165 2.35 18.89 17.00
N GLU A 166 2.02 18.31 18.15
CA GLU A 166 2.57 18.67 19.45
C GLU A 166 3.84 17.87 19.82
N ASN A 167 4.25 16.92 18.96
CA ASN A 167 5.50 16.16 19.10
C ASN A 167 6.70 16.97 18.61
#